data_AF-A0A3D9E8Z9-F1
#
_entry.id   AF-A0A3D9E8Z9-F1
#
_cell.length_a   1.000
_cell.length_b   1.000
_cell.length_c   1.000
_cell.angle_alpha   90.00
_cell.angle_beta   90.00
_cell.angle_gamma   90.00
#
_symmetry.space_group_name_H-M   'P 1'
#
loop_
_entity.id
_entity.type
_entity.pdbx_description
1 polymer ?
#
loop_
_entity_poly.entity_id
_entity_poly.type
_entity_poly.pdbx_seq_one_letter_code
_entity_poly.pdbx_strand_id
1 'polypeptide(L)'
;MSRQPVNPASLPRVGQPFEGGFYAGRIYFDGQEHALVDAGRDHELAAAWWDKEGPRPNIRGACSCHDGRANTRAMAEAGSAIAAQVLGMSIRGFDDWHLPALEELQLMRANLCQLPKWEVWYSHQGPGGPEQAFCHSEYWSSTQRTAGGAWAVTMRNWNNSCSNWGFKVKGIRPIRSVPIKPFEFIHEPAGDGRDQSAGARPGNRDAVVAVVERFVNEDSGRFYGRATEFVDALVGIGDQRHA
;
A
#
# COMPACT_ATOMS: atom_id res chain seq x y z
N MET A 1 13.05 -19.46 -7.24
CA MET A 1 11.79 -20.13 -6.85
C MET A 1 10.65 -19.13 -6.95
N SER A 2 9.54 -19.48 -7.61
CA SER A 2 8.32 -18.67 -7.62
C SER A 2 7.76 -18.62 -6.19
N ARG A 3 7.64 -17.43 -5.60
CA ARG A 3 7.02 -17.25 -4.28
C ARG A 3 5.56 -17.69 -4.38
N GLN A 4 5.15 -18.67 -3.60
CA GLN A 4 3.75 -19.11 -3.59
C GLN A 4 2.89 -17.98 -3.01
N PRO A 5 1.83 -17.54 -3.72
CA PRO A 5 0.97 -16.49 -3.20
C PRO A 5 0.24 -16.97 -1.93
N VAL A 6 0.19 -16.12 -0.91
CA VAL A 6 -0.47 -16.43 0.38
C VAL A 6 -1.96 -16.13 0.32
N ASN A 7 -2.75 -16.86 1.11
CA ASN A 7 -4.19 -16.59 1.20
C ASN A 7 -4.41 -15.29 2.00
N PRO A 8 -5.20 -14.31 1.52
CA PRO A 8 -5.50 -13.10 2.28
C PRO A 8 -6.12 -13.38 3.66
N ALA A 9 -6.89 -14.46 3.80
CA ALA A 9 -7.52 -14.86 5.07
C ALA A 9 -6.53 -15.44 6.09
N SER A 10 -5.32 -15.83 5.68
CA SER A 10 -4.28 -16.33 6.58
C SER A 10 -3.32 -15.24 7.07
N LEU A 11 -3.51 -13.98 6.66
CA LEU A 11 -2.67 -12.87 7.11
C LEU A 11 -2.97 -12.54 8.58
N PRO A 12 -1.94 -12.45 9.43
CA PRO A 12 -2.16 -12.16 10.84
C PRO A 12 -2.39 -10.65 11.06
N ARG A 13 -2.57 -10.24 12.31
CA ARG A 13 -2.61 -8.81 12.66
C ARG A 13 -1.24 -8.17 12.43
N VAL A 14 -1.23 -6.88 12.09
CA VAL A 14 0.01 -6.09 11.99
C VAL A 14 0.86 -6.26 13.25
N GLY A 15 2.15 -6.49 13.07
CA GLY A 15 3.14 -6.74 14.11
C GLY A 15 3.23 -8.19 14.60
N GLN A 16 2.33 -9.09 14.19
CA GLN A 16 2.41 -10.52 14.56
C GLN A 16 3.41 -11.29 13.69
N PRO A 17 3.97 -12.41 14.20
CA PRO A 17 4.87 -13.26 13.43
C PRO A 17 4.24 -13.78 12.13
N PHE A 18 4.99 -13.71 11.03
CA PHE A 18 4.57 -14.16 9.71
C PHE A 18 5.80 -14.38 8.84
N GLU A 19 5.88 -15.51 8.12
CA GLU A 19 6.87 -15.69 7.04
C GLU A 19 8.31 -15.33 7.48
N GLY A 20 8.73 -15.80 8.67
CA GLY A 20 10.08 -15.58 9.19
C GLY A 20 10.37 -14.16 9.72
N GLY A 21 9.37 -13.30 9.80
CA GLY A 21 9.46 -11.95 10.38
C GLY A 21 8.14 -11.51 10.99
N PHE A 22 7.80 -10.23 10.86
CA PHE A 22 6.57 -9.63 11.38
C PHE A 22 5.76 -9.00 10.26
N TYR A 23 4.46 -9.29 10.23
CA TYR A 23 3.58 -8.74 9.21
C TYR A 23 3.43 -7.22 9.35
N ALA A 24 3.87 -6.47 8.35
CA ALA A 24 3.87 -5.00 8.34
C ALA A 24 2.63 -4.40 7.67
N GLY A 25 1.92 -5.16 6.83
CA GLY A 25 0.72 -4.70 6.13
C GLY A 25 0.70 -5.14 4.66
N ARG A 26 -0.23 -4.57 3.90
CA ARG A 26 -0.40 -4.84 2.47
C ARG A 26 0.02 -3.65 1.62
N ILE A 27 0.61 -3.93 0.46
CA ILE A 27 0.95 -2.93 -0.56
C ILE A 27 0.59 -3.49 -1.94
N TYR A 28 0.08 -2.64 -2.82
CA TYR A 28 -0.24 -3.01 -4.19
C TYR A 28 0.80 -2.41 -5.14
N PHE A 29 1.44 -3.23 -5.96
CA PHE A 29 2.33 -2.80 -7.03
C PHE A 29 2.46 -3.90 -8.08
N ASP A 30 2.88 -3.55 -9.30
CA ASP A 30 3.06 -4.51 -10.40
C ASP A 30 1.82 -5.39 -10.69
N GLY A 31 0.62 -4.83 -10.49
CA GLY A 31 -0.64 -5.53 -10.75
C GLY A 31 -1.03 -6.58 -9.71
N GLN A 32 -0.33 -6.68 -8.57
CA GLN A 32 -0.61 -7.64 -7.51
C GLN A 32 -0.56 -7.01 -6.11
N GLU A 33 -1.33 -7.57 -5.17
CA GLU A 33 -1.25 -7.23 -3.75
C GLU A 33 -0.14 -8.06 -3.08
N HIS A 34 0.65 -7.44 -2.21
CA HIS A 34 1.76 -8.05 -1.50
C HIS A 34 1.62 -7.83 0.01
N ALA A 35 1.95 -8.86 0.80
CA ALA A 35 2.18 -8.77 2.22
C ALA A 35 3.64 -8.39 2.46
N LEU A 36 3.87 -7.28 3.16
CA LEU A 36 5.21 -6.90 3.62
C LEU A 36 5.53 -7.55 4.96
N VAL A 37 6.75 -8.04 5.07
CA VAL A 37 7.26 -8.76 6.24
C VAL A 37 8.55 -8.08 6.69
N ASP A 38 8.55 -7.53 7.90
CA ASP A 38 9.70 -6.96 8.57
C ASP A 38 10.59 -8.07 9.15
N ALA A 39 11.90 -8.04 8.88
CA ALA A 39 12.84 -9.01 9.48
C ALA A 39 12.87 -8.95 11.01
N GLY A 40 12.56 -7.78 11.57
CA GLY A 40 12.65 -7.53 12.99
C GLY A 40 14.00 -6.94 13.39
N ARG A 41 14.06 -6.50 14.65
CA ARG A 41 15.15 -5.73 15.22
C ARG A 41 16.47 -6.48 15.28
N ASP A 42 16.43 -7.78 15.53
CA ASP A 42 17.62 -8.61 15.64
C ASP A 42 18.38 -8.74 14.31
N HIS A 43 17.77 -8.32 13.20
CA HIS A 43 18.35 -8.35 11.86
C HIS A 43 18.47 -6.95 11.26
N GLU A 44 18.28 -5.90 12.07
CA GLU A 44 18.53 -4.53 11.67
C GLU A 44 20.03 -4.31 11.44
N LEU A 45 20.36 -3.53 10.41
CA LEU A 45 21.73 -3.19 10.04
C LEU A 45 21.94 -1.68 10.12
N ALA A 46 23.20 -1.27 10.20
CA ALA A 46 23.59 0.14 10.10
C ALA A 46 24.66 0.28 9.02
N ALA A 47 24.35 1.02 7.95
CA ALA A 47 25.30 1.24 6.87
C ALA A 47 25.04 2.54 6.11
N ALA A 48 26.04 2.93 5.33
CA ALA A 48 25.88 3.86 4.22
C ALA A 48 25.02 3.21 3.12
N TRP A 49 24.18 4.00 2.45
CA TRP A 49 23.45 3.54 1.26
C TRP A 49 24.41 3.24 0.10
N TRP A 50 25.50 4.01 0.04
CA TRP A 50 26.61 3.82 -0.90
C TRP A 50 27.94 4.05 -0.19
N ASP A 51 28.79 3.03 -0.20
CA ASP A 51 30.03 2.94 0.58
C ASP A 51 31.29 3.29 -0.21
N LYS A 52 31.21 3.39 -1.54
CA LYS A 52 32.37 3.67 -2.39
C LYS A 52 32.65 5.16 -2.53
N GLU A 53 33.94 5.49 -2.49
CA GLU A 53 34.46 6.81 -2.85
C GLU A 53 34.39 7.05 -4.38
N GLY A 54 34.47 8.33 -4.78
CA GLY A 54 34.52 8.73 -6.19
C GLY A 54 33.17 9.21 -6.76
N PRO A 55 32.99 9.13 -8.10
CA PRO A 55 31.78 9.61 -8.76
C PRO A 55 30.53 8.93 -8.21
N ARG A 56 29.53 9.75 -7.87
CA ARG A 56 28.29 9.25 -7.28
C ARG A 56 27.47 8.48 -8.32
N PRO A 57 27.03 7.25 -8.03
CA PRO A 57 26.34 6.44 -9.03
C PRO A 57 24.93 6.97 -9.28
N ASN A 58 24.51 6.90 -10.53
CA ASN A 58 23.11 6.96 -10.91
C ASN A 58 22.68 5.55 -11.33
N ILE A 59 21.96 4.87 -10.43
CA ILE A 59 21.55 3.47 -10.55
C ILE A 59 20.10 3.49 -11.05
N ARG A 60 19.90 3.54 -12.37
CA ARG A 60 18.57 3.66 -13.00
C ARG A 60 17.58 2.58 -12.53
N GLY A 61 18.06 1.38 -12.22
CA GLY A 61 17.25 0.28 -11.70
C GLY A 61 16.84 0.40 -10.23
N ALA A 62 17.31 1.42 -9.51
CA ALA A 62 17.03 1.64 -8.09
C ALA A 62 16.07 2.81 -7.82
N CYS A 63 15.22 3.17 -8.79
CA CYS A 63 14.31 4.31 -8.68
C CYS A 63 12.86 3.95 -8.33
N SER A 64 12.54 2.66 -8.13
CA SER A 64 11.17 2.26 -7.80
C SER A 64 10.78 2.72 -6.40
N CYS A 65 9.59 3.27 -6.24
CA CYS A 65 9.04 3.62 -4.93
C CYS A 65 8.38 2.42 -4.23
N HIS A 66 8.10 1.33 -4.95
CA HIS A 66 7.32 0.20 -4.44
C HIS A 66 8.03 -1.15 -4.52
N ASP A 67 8.98 -1.33 -5.44
CA ASP A 67 9.71 -2.60 -5.61
C ASP A 67 11.12 -2.48 -5.05
N GLY A 68 11.25 -2.70 -3.75
CA GLY A 68 12.53 -2.64 -3.07
C GLY A 68 13.47 -3.76 -3.50
N ARG A 69 12.93 -4.91 -3.95
CA ARG A 69 13.74 -6.05 -4.37
C ARG A 69 14.45 -5.76 -5.70
N ALA A 70 13.75 -5.22 -6.68
CA ALA A 70 14.34 -4.77 -7.94
C ALA A 70 15.42 -3.70 -7.68
N ASN A 71 15.10 -2.72 -6.83
CA ASN A 71 16.07 -1.68 -6.47
C ASN A 71 17.32 -2.28 -5.82
N THR A 72 17.15 -3.17 -4.85
CA THR A 72 18.26 -3.78 -4.11
C THR A 72 19.14 -4.62 -5.03
N ARG A 73 18.56 -5.35 -6.00
CA ARG A 73 19.33 -6.06 -7.03
C ARG A 73 20.16 -5.11 -7.88
N ALA A 74 19.53 -4.06 -8.40
CA ALA A 74 20.24 -3.05 -9.19
C ALA A 74 21.37 -2.35 -8.40
N MET A 75 21.14 -2.09 -7.10
CA MET A 75 22.17 -1.58 -6.20
C MET A 75 23.33 -2.56 -6.03
N ALA A 76 23.05 -3.85 -5.83
CA ALA A 76 24.07 -4.88 -5.67
C ALA A 76 24.86 -5.09 -6.97
N GLU A 77 24.21 -5.06 -8.13
CA GLU A 77 24.85 -5.12 -9.46
C GLU A 77 25.76 -3.89 -9.72
N ALA A 78 25.36 -2.71 -9.26
CA ALA A 78 26.23 -1.53 -9.25
C ALA A 78 27.39 -1.65 -8.22
N GLY A 79 27.31 -2.62 -7.32
CA GLY A 79 28.34 -2.94 -6.34
C GLY A 79 28.17 -2.26 -4.99
N SER A 80 26.94 -1.93 -4.57
CA SER A 80 26.62 -1.52 -3.20
C SER A 80 26.83 -2.70 -2.24
N ALA A 81 27.70 -2.52 -1.24
CA ALA A 81 28.01 -3.58 -0.28
C ALA A 81 26.79 -3.97 0.57
N ILE A 82 26.02 -2.98 1.05
CA ILE A 82 24.84 -3.24 1.87
C ILE A 82 23.74 -3.97 1.10
N ALA A 83 23.56 -3.66 -0.19
CA ALA A 83 22.57 -4.35 -1.02
C ALA A 83 22.95 -5.81 -1.25
N ALA A 84 24.22 -6.07 -1.55
CA ALA A 84 24.73 -7.43 -1.70
C ALA A 84 24.62 -8.23 -0.38
N GLN A 85 24.92 -7.59 0.76
CA GLN A 85 24.77 -8.19 2.08
C GLN A 85 23.32 -8.60 2.35
N VAL A 86 22.37 -7.69 2.18
CA VAL A 86 20.95 -7.97 2.48
C VAL A 86 20.37 -9.05 1.57
N LEU A 87 20.71 -9.04 0.27
CA LEU A 87 20.30 -10.11 -0.66
C LEU A 87 20.90 -11.48 -0.31
N GLY A 88 22.03 -11.51 0.40
CA GLY A 88 22.67 -12.74 0.86
C GLY A 88 22.21 -13.21 2.25
N MET A 89 21.32 -12.48 2.92
CA MET A 89 20.85 -12.87 4.26
C MET A 89 19.92 -14.07 4.18
N SER A 90 20.14 -15.03 5.08
CA SER A 90 19.20 -16.13 5.37
C SER A 90 18.70 -15.97 6.80
N ILE A 91 17.45 -15.54 6.96
CA ILE A 91 16.80 -15.31 8.25
C ILE A 91 15.63 -16.28 8.39
N ARG A 92 15.66 -17.08 9.46
CA ARG A 92 14.57 -18.00 9.84
C ARG A 92 14.06 -18.89 8.68
N GLY A 93 14.98 -19.36 7.84
CA GLY A 93 14.69 -20.26 6.71
C GLY A 93 14.32 -19.55 5.40
N PHE A 94 14.40 -18.23 5.34
CA PHE A 94 14.10 -17.44 4.14
C PHE A 94 15.31 -16.64 3.68
N ASP A 95 15.54 -16.58 2.37
CA ASP A 95 16.74 -16.07 1.71
C ASP A 95 16.45 -14.91 0.72
N ASP A 96 15.25 -14.34 0.79
CA ASP A 96 14.72 -13.42 -0.20
C ASP A 96 14.46 -12.02 0.37
N TRP A 97 15.31 -11.62 1.31
CA TRP A 97 15.34 -10.31 1.96
C TRP A 97 15.91 -9.24 1.05
N HIS A 98 15.45 -8.00 1.22
CA HIS A 98 15.90 -6.84 0.44
C HIS A 98 15.75 -5.54 1.25
N LEU A 99 16.37 -4.46 0.76
CA LEU A 99 16.16 -3.13 1.31
C LEU A 99 14.77 -2.63 0.87
N PRO A 100 13.96 -2.09 1.80
CA PRO A 100 12.62 -1.61 1.48
C PRO A 100 12.70 -0.42 0.51
N ALA A 101 11.84 -0.38 -0.49
CA ALA A 101 11.58 0.85 -1.25
C ALA A 101 10.91 1.90 -0.36
N LEU A 102 10.80 3.12 -0.87
CA LEU A 102 10.24 4.25 -0.14
C LEU A 102 8.86 3.93 0.45
N GLU A 103 7.91 3.50 -0.38
CA GLU A 103 6.53 3.26 0.07
C GLU A 103 6.41 2.01 0.94
N GLU A 104 7.27 1.01 0.74
CA GLU A 104 7.37 -0.15 1.63
C GLU A 104 7.79 0.29 3.04
N LEU A 105 8.80 1.16 3.13
CA LEU A 105 9.28 1.71 4.40
C LEU A 105 8.26 2.65 5.05
N GLN A 106 7.53 3.43 4.24
CA GLN A 106 6.42 4.28 4.72
C GLN A 106 5.28 3.45 5.29
N LEU A 107 4.92 2.32 4.66
CA LEU A 107 3.92 1.39 5.16
C LEU A 107 4.34 0.84 6.53
N MET A 108 5.59 0.39 6.64
CA MET A 108 6.13 -0.06 7.94
C MET A 108 6.03 1.02 8.99
N ARG A 109 6.38 2.27 8.66
CA ARG A 109 6.25 3.39 9.59
C ARG A 109 4.79 3.60 9.99
N ALA A 110 3.88 3.65 9.02
CA ALA A 110 2.47 3.88 9.27
C ALA A 110 1.87 2.80 10.18
N ASN A 111 2.26 1.54 9.99
CA ASN A 111 1.61 0.40 10.63
C ASN A 111 2.32 -0.09 11.91
N LEU A 112 3.65 -0.11 11.93
CA LEU A 112 4.42 -0.65 13.05
C LEU A 112 4.75 0.41 14.09
N CYS A 113 5.00 1.67 13.68
CA CYS A 113 5.31 2.74 14.63
C CYS A 113 4.09 3.24 15.41
N GLN A 114 2.90 2.66 15.25
CA GLN A 114 1.71 2.96 16.07
C GLN A 114 1.40 1.88 17.11
N LEU A 115 2.14 0.77 17.11
CA LEU A 115 1.95 -0.30 18.08
C LEU A 115 2.25 0.19 19.50
N PRO A 116 1.67 -0.42 20.55
CA PRO A 116 1.93 -0.01 21.93
C PRO A 116 3.42 0.03 22.26
N LYS A 117 3.83 1.02 23.06
CA LYS A 117 5.22 1.29 23.45
C LYS A 117 6.10 1.86 22.34
N TRP A 118 5.56 2.21 21.18
CA TRP A 118 6.35 2.89 20.15
C TRP A 118 6.90 4.25 20.66
N GLU A 119 6.16 4.92 21.55
CA GLU A 119 6.54 6.21 22.14
C GLU A 119 7.82 6.14 22.97
N VAL A 120 8.25 4.92 23.31
CA VAL A 120 9.48 4.66 24.01
C VAL A 120 10.65 4.76 23.03
N TRP A 121 11.57 5.65 23.36
CA TRP A 121 12.78 5.87 22.58
C TRP A 121 13.76 4.73 22.79
N TYR A 122 13.72 3.76 21.89
CA TYR A 122 14.65 2.63 21.88
C TYR A 122 16.03 2.96 21.28
N SER A 123 16.23 4.20 20.79
CA SER A 123 17.43 4.65 20.07
C SER A 123 18.36 5.53 20.91
N HIS A 124 19.38 4.93 21.55
CA HIS A 124 20.80 5.40 21.64
C HIS A 124 21.61 4.72 22.76
N GLN A 125 21.01 4.00 23.71
CA GLN A 125 21.71 3.50 24.91
C GLN A 125 21.64 1.97 25.16
N GLY A 126 21.46 1.14 24.12
CA GLY A 126 21.71 -0.31 24.22
C GLY A 126 20.54 -1.22 23.83
N PRO A 127 20.69 -2.54 24.05
CA PRO A 127 19.72 -3.55 23.64
C PRO A 127 18.47 -3.47 24.54
N GLY A 128 17.31 -3.17 23.97
CA GLY A 128 16.06 -3.18 24.71
C GLY A 128 14.89 -2.62 23.92
N GLY A 129 13.73 -3.30 23.99
CA GLY A 129 12.48 -2.97 23.29
C GLY A 129 11.90 -4.17 22.54
N PRO A 130 10.66 -4.07 22.03
CA PRO A 130 10.01 -5.17 21.32
C PRO A 130 10.73 -5.50 20.01
N GLU A 131 10.50 -6.71 19.48
CA GLU A 131 11.15 -7.22 18.26
C GLU A 131 10.82 -6.38 17.01
N GLN A 132 9.69 -5.69 17.01
CA GLN A 132 9.23 -4.79 15.95
C GLN A 132 9.77 -3.34 16.11
N ALA A 133 10.49 -3.04 17.20
CA ALA A 133 11.03 -1.70 17.42
C ALA A 133 12.19 -1.37 16.48
N PHE A 134 12.29 -0.10 16.12
CA PHE A 134 13.36 0.50 15.31
C PHE A 134 14.45 1.09 16.22
N CYS A 135 15.73 0.73 16.04
CA CYS A 135 16.83 1.23 16.89
C CYS A 135 17.46 2.54 16.40
N HIS A 136 17.37 2.83 15.11
CA HIS A 136 17.85 4.08 14.52
C HIS A 136 16.73 5.11 14.40
N SER A 137 17.10 6.39 14.33
CA SER A 137 16.13 7.46 14.06
C SER A 137 15.69 7.45 12.60
N GLU A 138 16.65 7.35 11.69
CA GLU A 138 16.45 7.39 10.24
C GLU A 138 16.86 6.05 9.60
N TYR A 139 16.12 5.64 8.58
CA TYR A 139 16.36 4.41 7.82
C TYR A 139 16.46 4.70 6.34
N TRP A 140 17.39 4.03 5.67
CA TRP A 140 17.50 4.08 4.23
C TRP A 140 16.38 3.28 3.55
N SER A 141 15.80 3.87 2.50
CA SER A 141 15.12 3.10 1.47
C SER A 141 16.11 2.70 0.37
N SER A 142 15.74 1.72 -0.45
CA SER A 142 16.44 1.36 -1.68
C SER A 142 16.16 2.35 -2.84
N THR A 143 15.19 3.26 -2.68
CA THR A 143 14.78 4.21 -3.72
C THR A 143 15.77 5.38 -3.82
N GLN A 144 16.55 5.37 -4.90
CA GLN A 144 17.46 6.45 -5.27
C GLN A 144 16.68 7.72 -5.62
N ARG A 145 17.12 8.87 -5.09
CA ARG A 145 16.55 10.19 -5.39
C ARG A 145 17.47 11.05 -6.26
N THR A 146 18.76 10.99 -6.01
CA THR A 146 19.80 11.73 -6.73
C THR A 146 21.04 10.84 -6.90
N ALA A 147 22.00 11.29 -7.72
CA ALA A 147 23.27 10.58 -7.85
C ALA A 147 23.95 10.45 -6.47
N GLY A 148 24.10 9.20 -5.99
CA GLY A 148 24.62 8.88 -4.66
C GLY A 148 23.78 9.37 -3.49
N GLY A 149 22.49 9.62 -3.69
CA GLY A 149 21.54 9.97 -2.62
C GLY A 149 20.24 9.18 -2.74
N ALA A 150 19.69 8.79 -1.60
CA ALA A 150 18.46 8.00 -1.53
C ALA A 150 17.45 8.66 -0.61
N TRP A 151 16.20 8.23 -0.73
CA TRP A 151 15.19 8.55 0.26
C TRP A 151 15.48 7.78 1.55
N ALA A 152 15.29 8.47 2.66
CA ALA A 152 15.29 7.94 4.00
C ALA A 152 13.98 8.30 4.70
N VAL A 153 13.60 7.48 5.65
CA VAL A 153 12.40 7.70 6.46
C VAL A 153 12.82 7.71 7.92
N THR A 154 12.38 8.74 8.64
CA THR A 154 12.53 8.74 10.09
C THR A 154 11.38 7.93 10.69
N MET A 155 11.67 6.87 11.45
CA MET A 155 10.67 5.90 11.92
C MET A 155 9.94 6.40 13.17
N ARG A 156 9.11 7.45 12.97
CA ARG A 156 8.11 7.96 13.93
C ARG A 156 6.83 8.31 13.17
N ASN A 157 5.67 8.16 13.81
CA ASN A 157 4.37 8.32 13.15
C ASN A 157 4.13 9.65 12.44
N TRP A 158 4.73 10.75 12.91
CA TRP A 158 4.50 12.11 12.40
C TRP A 158 5.62 12.64 11.50
N ASN A 159 6.63 11.84 11.18
CA ASN A 159 7.73 12.29 10.34
C ASN A 159 7.39 12.22 8.87
N ASN A 160 8.14 12.96 8.06
CA ASN A 160 8.11 12.87 6.60
C ASN A 160 9.36 12.16 6.07
N SER A 161 9.27 11.64 4.85
CA SER A 161 10.45 11.15 4.13
C SER A 161 11.37 12.31 3.79
N CYS A 162 12.68 12.06 3.83
CA CYS A 162 13.70 13.02 3.47
C CYS A 162 14.71 12.37 2.53
N SER A 163 15.32 13.14 1.63
CA SER A 163 16.44 12.63 0.85
C SER A 163 17.75 13.00 1.55
N ASN A 164 18.75 12.12 1.49
CA ASN A 164 20.05 12.39 2.11
C ASN A 164 21.18 11.75 1.30
N TRP A 165 22.41 12.19 1.56
CA TRP A 165 23.59 11.67 0.88
C TRP A 165 23.93 10.25 1.34
N GLY A 166 24.27 9.38 0.40
CA GLY A 166 24.42 7.95 0.62
C GLY A 166 25.56 7.55 1.55
N PHE A 167 26.53 8.42 1.84
CA PHE A 167 27.66 8.13 2.74
C PHE A 167 27.28 8.15 4.23
N LYS A 168 26.12 8.68 4.60
CA LYS A 168 25.70 8.68 6.02
C LYS A 168 25.28 7.28 6.44
N VAL A 169 25.75 6.85 7.61
CA VAL A 169 25.29 5.63 8.25
C VAL A 169 23.88 5.85 8.81
N LYS A 170 22.93 5.03 8.38
CA LYS A 170 21.55 5.01 8.88
C LYS A 170 21.11 3.56 9.09
N GLY A 171 19.96 3.38 9.72
CA GLY A 171 19.36 2.05 9.84
C GLY A 171 18.98 1.49 8.47
N ILE A 172 19.08 0.17 8.33
CA ILE A 172 18.46 -0.61 7.27
C ILE A 172 17.61 -1.66 7.95
N ARG A 173 16.35 -1.73 7.54
CA ARG A 173 15.40 -2.73 8.03
C ARG A 173 15.08 -3.70 6.89
N PRO A 174 15.75 -4.88 6.81
CA PRO A 174 15.47 -5.83 5.75
C PRO A 174 14.01 -6.26 5.76
N ILE A 175 13.42 -6.38 4.57
CA ILE A 175 12.05 -6.85 4.42
C ILE A 175 11.94 -7.97 3.39
N ARG A 176 10.79 -8.65 3.42
CA ARG A 176 10.30 -9.51 2.34
C ARG A 176 8.95 -9.00 1.87
N SER A 177 8.69 -9.25 0.59
CA SER A 177 7.41 -8.96 -0.06
C SER A 177 6.87 -10.27 -0.61
N VAL A 178 5.75 -10.71 -0.05
CA VAL A 178 5.12 -11.99 -0.35
C VAL A 178 3.83 -11.72 -1.13
N PRO A 179 3.68 -12.21 -2.37
CA PRO A 179 2.47 -11.97 -3.14
C PRO A 179 1.26 -12.58 -2.43
N ILE A 180 0.13 -11.88 -2.47
CA ILE A 180 -1.16 -12.33 -1.94
C ILE A 180 -1.98 -12.84 -3.13
N LYS A 181 -2.70 -13.96 -2.93
CA LYS A 181 -3.66 -14.44 -3.91
C LYS A 181 -4.68 -13.34 -4.17
N PRO A 182 -4.98 -13.01 -5.44
CA PRO A 182 -6.06 -12.10 -5.75
C PRO A 182 -7.32 -12.58 -5.04
N PHE A 183 -7.77 -11.82 -4.05
CA PHE A 183 -9.17 -11.85 -3.66
C PHE A 183 -9.93 -11.16 -4.80
N GLU A 184 -11.22 -11.41 -4.99
CA GLU A 184 -12.07 -10.61 -5.88
C GLU A 184 -12.26 -9.17 -5.36
N PHE A 185 -11.18 -8.53 -4.90
CA PHE A 185 -11.18 -7.13 -4.57
C PHE A 185 -10.85 -6.33 -5.82
N ILE A 186 -11.81 -6.33 -6.73
CA ILE A 186 -11.93 -5.29 -7.73
C ILE A 186 -12.65 -4.17 -7.00
N HIS A 187 -11.93 -3.12 -6.61
CA HIS A 187 -12.62 -1.85 -6.50
C HIS A 187 -13.24 -1.60 -7.86
N GLU A 188 -14.56 -1.45 -7.90
CA GLU A 188 -15.20 -0.87 -9.07
C GLU A 188 -14.39 0.36 -9.48
N PRO A 189 -14.10 0.55 -10.78
CA PRO A 189 -13.41 1.74 -11.25
C PRO A 189 -14.06 2.95 -10.59
N ALA A 190 -13.26 3.87 -10.05
CA ALA A 190 -13.78 5.15 -9.62
C ALA A 190 -14.41 5.82 -10.84
N GLY A 191 -15.71 5.62 -10.99
CA GLY A 191 -16.48 6.25 -12.04
C GLY A 191 -16.75 7.67 -11.61
N ASP A 192 -16.32 8.64 -12.40
CA ASP A 192 -16.92 9.99 -12.38
C ASP A 192 -18.39 9.95 -12.88
N GLY A 193 -18.89 8.76 -13.24
CA GLY A 193 -20.24 8.51 -13.70
C GLY A 193 -21.25 8.82 -12.62
N ARG A 194 -22.07 9.84 -12.87
CA ARG A 194 -23.33 10.03 -12.12
C ARG A 194 -24.07 8.70 -12.15
N ASP A 195 -24.42 8.22 -10.98
CA ASP A 195 -25.22 7.03 -10.75
C ASP A 195 -26.44 7.05 -11.69
N GLN A 196 -26.44 6.22 -12.73
CA GLN A 196 -27.55 6.10 -13.68
C GLN A 196 -28.66 5.18 -13.14
N SER A 197 -28.59 4.74 -11.88
CA SER A 197 -29.60 3.89 -11.27
C SER A 197 -30.85 4.64 -10.77
N ALA A 198 -30.86 5.98 -10.79
CA ALA A 198 -32.07 6.76 -10.61
C ALA A 198 -32.75 7.00 -11.96
N GLY A 199 -33.98 6.51 -12.14
CA GLY A 199 -34.79 6.85 -13.31
C GLY A 199 -34.82 8.37 -13.48
N ALA A 200 -34.50 8.88 -14.66
CA ALA A 200 -34.45 10.32 -14.86
C ALA A 200 -35.83 10.93 -14.57
N ARG A 201 -35.89 11.85 -13.60
CA ARG A 201 -37.11 12.65 -13.34
C ARG A 201 -37.55 13.32 -14.65
N PRO A 202 -38.85 13.39 -14.96
CA PRO A 202 -39.34 14.14 -16.11
C PRO A 202 -38.79 15.58 -16.08
N GLY A 203 -37.93 15.92 -17.03
CA GLY A 203 -37.18 17.18 -17.02
C GLY A 203 -37.93 18.37 -17.62
N ASN A 204 -39.08 18.13 -18.24
CA ASN A 204 -39.90 19.17 -18.88
C ASN A 204 -41.40 18.81 -18.82
N ARG A 205 -42.26 19.77 -19.18
CA ARG A 205 -43.72 19.64 -19.13
C ARG A 205 -44.22 18.45 -19.95
N ASP A 206 -43.69 18.25 -21.15
CA ASP A 206 -44.14 17.20 -22.07
C ASP A 206 -43.83 15.81 -21.52
N ALA A 207 -42.67 15.64 -20.87
CA ALA A 207 -42.32 14.40 -20.19
C ALA A 207 -43.22 14.11 -18.98
N VAL A 208 -43.66 15.15 -18.26
CA VAL A 208 -44.64 14.98 -17.17
C VAL A 208 -45.99 14.53 -17.74
N VAL A 209 -46.45 15.16 -18.81
CA VAL A 209 -47.71 14.80 -19.49
C VAL A 209 -47.67 13.35 -19.95
N ALA A 210 -46.58 12.90 -20.56
CA ALA A 210 -46.41 11.50 -20.98
C ALA A 210 -46.50 10.50 -19.81
N VAL A 211 -45.99 10.86 -18.62
CA VAL A 211 -46.17 10.05 -17.40
C VAL A 211 -47.64 10.04 -16.97
N VAL A 212 -48.33 11.19 -17.00
CA VAL A 212 -49.75 11.25 -16.64
C VAL A 212 -50.62 10.43 -17.58
N GLU A 213 -50.43 10.54 -18.89
CA GLU A 213 -51.17 9.80 -19.92
C GLU A 213 -51.00 8.28 -19.78
N ARG A 214 -49.87 7.80 -19.24
CA ARG A 214 -49.67 6.37 -18.96
C ARG A 214 -50.61 5.84 -17.88
N PHE A 215 -51.00 6.69 -16.92
CA PHE A 215 -51.74 6.28 -15.74
C PHE A 215 -53.18 6.81 -15.70
N VAL A 216 -53.52 7.82 -16.49
CA VAL A 216 -54.84 8.46 -16.56
C VAL A 216 -55.34 8.43 -17.99
N ASN A 217 -56.55 7.91 -18.20
CA ASN A 217 -57.25 8.11 -19.47
C ASN A 217 -57.91 9.50 -19.44
N GLU A 218 -57.52 10.38 -20.36
CA GLU A 218 -58.01 11.76 -20.38
C GLU A 218 -59.49 11.85 -20.79
N ASP A 219 -59.96 10.98 -21.67
CA ASP A 219 -61.34 10.99 -22.15
C ASP A 219 -62.34 10.54 -21.08
N SER A 220 -61.93 9.60 -20.21
CA SER A 220 -62.79 9.06 -19.15
C SER A 220 -62.45 9.59 -17.74
N GLY A 221 -61.36 10.34 -17.59
CA GLY A 221 -60.85 10.85 -16.31
C GLY A 221 -60.47 9.77 -15.29
N ARG A 222 -60.25 8.53 -15.73
CA ARG A 222 -60.08 7.37 -14.84
C ARG A 222 -58.60 7.01 -14.70
N PHE A 223 -58.18 6.71 -13.47
CA PHE A 223 -56.81 6.29 -13.15
C PHE A 223 -56.69 4.75 -13.20
N TYR A 224 -55.62 4.24 -13.80
CA TYR A 224 -55.46 2.80 -14.13
C TYR A 224 -54.23 2.12 -13.52
N GLY A 225 -53.52 2.75 -12.58
CA GLY A 225 -52.35 2.14 -11.91
C GLY A 225 -52.42 2.17 -10.39
N ARG A 226 -51.29 1.93 -9.73
CA ARG A 226 -51.14 2.20 -8.28
C ARG A 226 -50.60 3.61 -8.09
N ALA A 227 -51.14 4.31 -7.10
CA ALA A 227 -50.73 5.69 -6.81
C ALA A 227 -49.22 5.79 -6.51
N THR A 228 -48.63 4.78 -5.87
CA THR A 228 -47.19 4.71 -5.58
C THR A 228 -46.36 4.64 -6.87
N GLU A 229 -46.73 3.76 -7.81
CA GLU A 229 -46.02 3.61 -9.09
C GLU A 229 -46.10 4.88 -9.95
N PHE A 230 -47.23 5.58 -9.90
CA PHE A 230 -47.39 6.87 -10.56
C PHE A 230 -46.48 7.95 -9.95
N VAL A 231 -46.44 8.03 -8.62
CA VAL A 231 -45.58 8.97 -7.90
C VAL A 231 -44.12 8.66 -8.15
N ASP A 232 -43.71 7.40 -8.06
CA ASP A 232 -42.32 6.95 -8.29
C ASP A 232 -41.84 7.32 -9.70
N ALA A 233 -42.70 7.18 -10.71
CA ALA A 233 -42.43 7.62 -12.08
C ALA A 233 -42.27 9.14 -12.20
N LEU A 234 -43.01 9.94 -11.44
CA LEU A 234 -42.85 11.41 -11.41
C LEU A 234 -41.59 11.84 -10.67
N VAL A 235 -41.22 11.15 -9.59
CA VAL A 235 -40.05 11.51 -8.77
C VAL A 235 -38.76 10.81 -9.19
N GLY A 236 -38.79 10.00 -10.26
CA GLY A 236 -37.63 9.36 -10.84
C GLY A 236 -37.03 8.26 -9.96
N ILE A 237 -37.84 7.64 -9.11
CA ILE A 237 -37.41 6.53 -8.26
C ILE A 237 -37.71 5.26 -9.04
N GLY A 238 -36.65 4.59 -9.51
CA GLY A 238 -36.78 3.32 -10.22
C GLY A 238 -37.39 2.24 -9.32
N ASP A 239 -38.23 1.39 -9.91
CA ASP A 239 -38.91 0.27 -9.27
C ASP A 239 -37.87 -0.71 -8.68
N GLN A 240 -37.52 -0.55 -7.40
CA GLN A 240 -36.66 -1.51 -6.69
C GLN A 240 -37.47 -2.76 -6.35
N ARG A 241 -37.72 -3.59 -7.35
CA ARG A 241 -38.15 -4.96 -7.12
C ARG A 241 -36.92 -5.79 -6.78
N HIS A 242 -36.80 -6.11 -5.50
CA HIS A 242 -35.94 -7.16 -4.97
C HIS A 242 -36.09 -8.44 -5.81
N ALA A 243 -34.97 -8.92 -6.34
CA ALA A 243 -34.77 -10.30 -6.77
C ALA A 243 -33.80 -10.97 -5.78
#